data_AF-A0AA88H8Q6-F1
#
_entry.id   AF-A0AA88H8Q6-F1
#
_cell.length_a   1.000
_cell.length_b   1.000
_cell.length_c   1.000
_cell.angle_alpha   90.00
_cell.angle_beta   90.00
_cell.angle_gamma   90.00
#
_symmetry.space_group_name_H-M   'P 1'
#
loop_
_entity.id
_entity.type
_entity.pdbx_description
1 polymer ?
#
loop_
_entity_poly.entity_id
_entity_poly.type
_entity_poly.pdbx_seq_one_letter_code
_entity_poly.pdbx_strand_id
1 'polypeptide(L)'
;MSNSAYTTFELEQANITVFAPGRCRQYDKKGNLQQWWNNQTIKAYRTLINCFVEQYGNYKIQEIDQNLNGRLTVLENIADNVGLKIAYKVRLLVPDFIDIASLRFNLFEKRISFVSFKYSIYEPDVAPRLIASFSYVGQAYKKWVERNGSEELLPGLALSHDQLFFLGYAQIWCELTRPEEAVTRSRTSRHPPGYLRVRGPLSNLKQYAMAYSCPTNSKFNPDSKCSVF
;
A
#
# COMPACT_ATOMS: atom_id res chain seq x y z
N MET A 1 0.24 -18.48 -16.46
CA MET A 1 0.01 -17.02 -16.49
C MET A 1 -0.88 -16.66 -15.31
N SER A 2 -0.31 -16.49 -14.11
CA SER A 2 -1.07 -16.27 -12.86
C SER A 2 -0.30 -15.44 -11.83
N ASN A 3 0.64 -14.58 -12.25
CA ASN A 3 1.61 -13.97 -11.34
C ASN A 3 1.27 -12.53 -10.89
N SER A 4 0.04 -12.05 -11.15
CA SER A 4 -0.36 -10.64 -10.90
C SER A 4 -1.64 -10.47 -10.07
N ALA A 5 -2.35 -11.57 -9.74
CA ALA A 5 -3.63 -11.48 -9.05
C ALA A 5 -3.51 -11.06 -7.56
N TYR A 6 -2.36 -11.29 -6.93
CA TYR A 6 -2.25 -11.27 -5.47
C TYR A 6 -1.68 -9.97 -4.88
N THR A 7 -0.78 -9.27 -5.59
CA THR A 7 -0.43 -7.88 -5.25
C THR A 7 -1.66 -6.99 -5.25
N THR A 8 -2.58 -7.20 -6.21
CA THR A 8 -3.85 -6.47 -6.32
C THR A 8 -4.76 -6.72 -5.13
N PHE A 9 -4.95 -7.99 -4.73
CA PHE A 9 -5.84 -8.37 -3.64
C PHE A 9 -5.33 -7.90 -2.26
N GLU A 10 -4.02 -7.94 -2.01
CA GLU A 10 -3.45 -7.49 -0.73
C GLU A 10 -3.38 -5.97 -0.60
N LEU A 11 -3.19 -5.23 -1.71
CA LEU A 11 -3.22 -3.76 -1.68
C LEU A 11 -4.65 -3.22 -1.53
N GLU A 12 -5.65 -3.90 -2.11
CA GLU A 12 -7.06 -3.61 -1.84
C GLU A 12 -7.42 -3.90 -0.38
N GLN A 13 -6.86 -4.95 0.23
CA GLN A 13 -7.01 -5.19 1.66
C GLN A 13 -6.18 -4.22 2.51
N ALA A 14 -5.05 -3.70 2.05
CA ALA A 14 -4.27 -2.73 2.81
C ALA A 14 -4.83 -1.29 2.69
N ASN A 15 -5.70 -1.05 1.70
CA ASN A 15 -6.64 0.07 1.64
C ASN A 15 -7.63 0.08 2.82
N ILE A 16 -7.68 -0.96 3.65
CA ILE A 16 -8.35 -0.94 4.95
C ILE A 16 -7.70 0.07 5.91
N THR A 17 -6.45 0.50 5.67
CA THR A 17 -5.84 1.58 6.49
C THR A 17 -6.45 2.96 6.21
N VAL A 18 -7.37 3.11 5.23
CA VAL A 18 -8.16 4.32 4.98
C VAL A 18 -8.94 4.78 6.24
N PHE A 19 -9.16 3.88 7.22
CA PHE A 19 -9.83 4.21 8.48
C PHE A 19 -8.98 5.01 9.49
N ALA A 20 -7.66 5.14 9.31
CA ALA A 20 -6.80 5.85 10.27
C ALA A 20 -6.58 7.35 9.99
N PRO A 21 -6.40 7.84 8.73
CA PRO A 21 -5.88 9.18 8.55
C PRO A 21 -6.94 10.28 8.33
N GLY A 22 -8.19 9.91 8.08
CA GLY A 22 -9.24 10.82 7.62
C GLY A 22 -10.21 11.30 8.69
N ARG A 23 -11.44 11.57 8.26
CA ARG A 23 -12.59 11.85 9.14
C ARG A 23 -12.82 10.72 10.14
N CYS A 24 -12.46 9.48 9.77
CA CYS A 24 -12.54 8.29 10.63
C CYS A 24 -11.81 8.44 11.98
N ARG A 25 -10.70 9.19 12.06
CA ARG A 25 -10.02 9.46 13.34
C ARG A 25 -10.88 10.24 14.33
N GLN A 26 -11.88 10.97 13.85
CA GLN A 26 -12.76 11.79 14.67
C GLN A 26 -13.91 10.97 15.25
N TYR A 27 -14.04 9.71 14.85
CA TYR A 27 -15.06 8.80 15.34
C TYR A 27 -14.46 7.82 16.34
N ASP A 28 -15.17 7.60 17.45
CA ASP A 28 -14.82 6.56 18.41
C ASP A 28 -15.19 5.15 17.87
N LYS A 29 -14.93 4.10 18.66
CA LYS A 29 -15.28 2.71 18.31
C LYS A 29 -16.79 2.47 18.07
N LYS A 30 -17.66 3.40 18.48
CA LYS A 30 -19.12 3.34 18.31
C LYS A 30 -19.60 4.20 17.13
N GLY A 31 -18.71 4.91 16.45
CA GLY A 31 -19.06 5.84 15.37
C GLY A 31 -19.53 7.21 15.86
N ASN A 32 -19.27 7.60 17.12
CA ASN A 32 -19.59 8.93 17.62
C ASN A 32 -18.47 9.92 17.29
N LEU A 33 -18.83 11.12 16.84
CA LEU A 33 -17.88 12.20 16.62
C LEU A 33 -17.36 12.72 17.97
N GLN A 34 -16.17 12.28 18.38
CA GLN A 34 -15.55 12.68 19.64
C GLN A 34 -14.04 12.82 19.47
N GLN A 35 -13.44 13.84 20.08
CA GLN A 35 -11.99 13.93 20.16
C GLN A 35 -11.46 12.98 21.25
N TRP A 36 -11.06 11.78 20.86
CA TRP A 36 -10.50 10.76 21.76
C TRP A 36 -8.96 10.74 21.77
N TRP A 37 -8.31 11.54 20.92
CA TRP A 37 -6.85 11.74 20.93
C TRP A 37 -6.46 12.98 21.72
N ASN A 38 -5.33 12.90 22.42
CA ASN A 38 -4.76 14.07 23.08
C ASN A 38 -4.21 15.08 22.05
N ASN A 39 -4.08 16.34 22.45
CA ASN A 39 -3.66 17.43 21.56
C ASN A 39 -2.25 17.23 20.98
N GLN A 40 -1.35 16.55 21.71
CA GLN A 40 0.00 16.27 21.24
C GLN A 40 -0.02 15.28 20.07
N THR A 41 -0.77 14.18 20.19
CA THR A 41 -0.97 13.20 19.12
C THR A 41 -1.62 13.84 17.90
N ILE A 42 -2.60 14.74 18.09
CA ILE A 42 -3.21 15.48 16.98
C ILE A 42 -2.19 16.37 16.27
N LYS A 43 -1.32 17.06 17.02
CA LYS A 43 -0.28 17.91 16.44
C LYS A 43 0.74 17.08 15.67
N ALA A 44 1.24 15.99 16.25
CA ALA A 44 2.16 15.06 15.58
C ALA A 44 1.54 14.51 14.30
N TYR A 45 0.29 14.05 14.38
CA TYR A 45 -0.46 13.53 13.25
C TYR A 45 -0.62 14.56 12.11
N ARG A 46 -0.94 15.82 12.44
CA ARG A 46 -0.99 16.91 11.45
C ARG A 46 0.35 17.14 10.75
N THR A 47 1.46 17.09 11.48
CA THR A 47 2.80 17.21 10.90
C THR A 47 3.06 16.09 9.89
N LEU A 48 2.69 14.84 10.23
CA LEU A 48 2.86 13.70 9.32
C LEU A 48 2.01 13.84 8.05
N ILE A 49 0.74 14.26 8.19
CA ILE A 49 -0.14 14.53 7.04
C ILE A 49 0.47 15.60 6.12
N ASN A 50 0.97 16.69 6.70
CA ASN A 50 1.49 17.81 5.92
C ASN A 50 2.66 17.39 5.01
N CYS A 51 3.49 16.43 5.45
CA CYS A 51 4.53 15.84 4.60
C CYS A 51 3.93 15.30 3.28
N PHE A 52 2.84 14.54 3.35
CA PHE A 52 2.18 13.99 2.16
C PHE A 52 1.49 15.07 1.33
N VAL A 53 0.88 16.09 1.97
CA VAL A 53 0.28 17.22 1.25
C VAL A 53 1.32 17.96 0.42
N GLU A 54 2.48 18.26 1.01
CA GLU A 54 3.57 18.95 0.34
C GLU A 54 4.21 18.08 -0.74
N GLN A 55 4.51 16.81 -0.42
CA GLN A 55 5.11 15.88 -1.37
C GLN A 55 4.26 15.72 -2.64
N TYR A 56 2.97 15.40 -2.47
CA TYR A 56 2.07 15.21 -3.62
C TYR A 56 1.67 16.53 -4.26
N GLY A 57 1.64 17.64 -3.51
CA GLY A 57 1.43 18.99 -4.02
C GLY A 57 2.52 19.46 -4.99
N ASN A 58 3.71 18.87 -4.92
CA ASN A 58 4.83 19.17 -5.82
C ASN A 58 4.86 18.27 -7.07
N TYR A 59 3.94 17.31 -7.20
CA TYR A 59 3.85 16.49 -8.41
C TYR A 59 2.99 17.14 -9.47
N LYS A 60 3.49 17.14 -10.71
CA LYS A 60 2.75 17.58 -11.90
C LYS A 60 1.94 16.44 -12.51
N ILE A 61 0.71 16.75 -12.88
CA ILE A 61 -0.18 15.92 -13.70
C ILE A 61 0.29 16.06 -15.16
N GLN A 62 0.83 14.98 -15.73
CA GLN A 62 1.56 15.01 -16.99
C GLN A 62 0.70 15.51 -18.17
N GLU A 63 -0.58 15.18 -18.14
CA GLU A 63 -1.53 15.46 -19.20
C GLU A 63 -1.92 16.94 -19.29
N ILE A 64 -1.77 17.71 -18.20
CA ILE A 64 -2.28 19.10 -18.09
C ILE A 64 -1.25 20.09 -17.52
N ASP A 65 -0.04 19.63 -17.19
CA ASP A 65 1.05 20.40 -16.56
C ASP A 65 0.65 21.18 -15.29
N GLN A 66 -0.32 20.67 -14.53
CA GLN A 66 -0.77 21.27 -13.28
C GLN A 66 -0.31 20.46 -12.07
N ASN A 67 -0.06 21.16 -10.96
CA ASN A 67 0.25 20.48 -9.71
C ASN A 67 -0.97 19.73 -9.18
N LEU A 68 -0.75 18.51 -8.71
CA LEU A 68 -1.75 17.71 -8.04
C LEU A 68 -2.17 18.41 -6.74
N ASN A 69 -3.48 18.39 -6.43
CA ASN A 69 -3.94 18.86 -5.14
C ASN A 69 -3.61 17.84 -4.05
N GLY A 70 -2.46 18.00 -3.40
CA GLY A 70 -1.99 17.12 -2.33
C GLY A 70 -2.95 17.04 -1.14
N ARG A 71 -3.70 18.11 -0.85
CA ARG A 71 -4.68 18.14 0.25
C ARG A 71 -5.95 17.36 -0.07
N LEU A 72 -6.41 17.41 -1.31
CA LEU A 72 -7.57 16.66 -1.79
C LEU A 72 -7.29 15.15 -1.80
N THR A 73 -6.07 14.75 -2.18
CA THR A 73 -5.67 13.35 -2.37
C THR A 73 -5.03 12.71 -1.14
N VAL A 74 -4.79 13.49 -0.07
CA VAL A 74 -3.92 13.08 1.04
C VAL A 74 -4.29 11.76 1.70
N LEU A 75 -5.58 11.45 1.81
CA LEU A 75 -6.04 10.23 2.48
C LEU A 75 -5.72 8.99 1.66
N GLU A 76 -5.92 9.06 0.35
CA GLU A 76 -5.57 7.99 -0.59
C GLU A 76 -4.06 7.83 -0.70
N ASN A 77 -3.33 8.95 -0.72
CA ASN A 77 -1.86 8.94 -0.73
C ASN A 77 -1.30 8.20 0.50
N ILE A 78 -1.83 8.49 1.69
CA ILE A 78 -1.43 7.81 2.92
C ILE A 78 -1.79 6.32 2.84
N ALA A 79 -2.98 5.98 2.36
CA ALA A 79 -3.42 4.59 2.22
C ALA A 79 -2.49 3.79 1.30
N ASP A 80 -2.10 4.34 0.14
CA ASP A 80 -1.18 3.70 -0.80
C ASP A 80 0.20 3.46 -0.16
N ASN A 81 0.72 4.45 0.58
CA ASN A 81 2.01 4.36 1.24
C ASN A 81 2.03 3.31 2.35
N VAL A 82 1.01 3.33 3.21
CA VAL A 82 0.88 2.37 4.30
C VAL A 82 0.63 0.97 3.74
N GLY A 83 -0.23 0.87 2.72
CA GLY A 83 -0.57 -0.40 2.10
C GLY A 83 0.63 -1.09 1.47
N LEU A 84 1.41 -0.35 0.68
CA LEU A 84 2.66 -0.86 0.12
C LEU A 84 3.66 -1.28 1.21
N LYS A 85 3.82 -0.48 2.27
CA LYS A 85 4.75 -0.78 3.38
C LYS A 85 4.36 -2.06 4.12
N ILE A 86 3.07 -2.26 4.38
CA ILE A 86 2.55 -3.47 5.03
C ILE A 86 2.72 -4.67 4.10
N ALA A 87 2.31 -4.55 2.84
CA ALA A 87 2.44 -5.63 1.85
C ALA A 87 3.90 -6.08 1.71
N TYR A 88 4.85 -5.13 1.63
CA TYR A 88 6.27 -5.46 1.59
C TYR A 88 6.76 -6.13 2.89
N LYS A 89 6.28 -5.68 4.05
CA LYS A 89 6.59 -6.32 5.34
C LYS A 89 6.08 -7.76 5.40
N VAL A 90 4.88 -8.02 4.90
CA VAL A 90 4.32 -9.38 4.78
C VAL A 90 5.18 -10.20 3.83
N ARG A 91 5.58 -9.63 2.68
CA ARG A 91 6.49 -10.28 1.72
C ARG A 91 7.85 -10.66 2.31
N LEU A 92 8.38 -9.90 3.27
CA LEU A 92 9.60 -10.28 4.00
C LEU A 92 9.37 -11.41 5.02
N LEU A 93 8.16 -11.49 5.58
CA LEU A 93 7.79 -12.60 6.46
C LEU A 93 7.55 -13.89 5.66
N VAL A 94 7.07 -13.76 4.42
CA VAL A 94 6.80 -14.86 3.50
C VAL A 94 7.65 -14.71 2.22
N PRO A 95 8.94 -15.04 2.30
CA PRO A 95 9.93 -14.65 1.32
C PRO A 95 9.80 -15.17 -0.10
N ASP A 96 8.85 -16.02 -0.49
CA ASP A 96 8.41 -16.19 -1.88
C ASP A 96 6.92 -16.56 -1.93
N PHE A 97 6.07 -15.60 -2.31
CA PHE A 97 4.59 -15.68 -2.29
C PHE A 97 4.03 -15.70 -3.72
N ILE A 98 4.81 -16.19 -4.70
CA ILE A 98 4.43 -16.12 -6.12
C ILE A 98 3.45 -17.25 -6.47
N ASP A 99 3.38 -18.34 -5.69
CA ASP A 99 2.50 -19.47 -6.01
C ASP A 99 1.62 -20.02 -4.86
N ILE A 100 0.71 -19.17 -4.34
CA ILE A 100 -0.44 -19.61 -3.51
C ILE A 100 -1.62 -20.08 -4.38
N ALA A 101 -1.40 -20.42 -5.67
CA ALA A 101 -2.41 -21.19 -6.39
C ALA A 101 -2.58 -22.59 -5.75
N SER A 102 -1.54 -23.13 -5.13
CA SER A 102 -1.54 -24.46 -4.51
C SER A 102 -2.20 -24.54 -3.11
N LEU A 103 -2.48 -23.41 -2.46
CA LEU A 103 -3.27 -23.34 -1.21
C LEU A 103 -4.75 -22.99 -1.45
N ARG A 104 -5.22 -22.96 -2.71
CA ARG A 104 -6.63 -22.72 -3.07
C ARG A 104 -7.62 -23.75 -2.54
N PHE A 105 -7.19 -24.85 -1.92
CA PHE A 105 -8.10 -25.97 -1.66
C PHE A 105 -8.87 -25.97 -0.34
N ASN A 106 -8.65 -25.03 0.60
CA ASN A 106 -9.31 -25.14 1.92
C ASN A 106 -9.96 -23.88 2.53
N LEU A 107 -9.87 -22.71 1.91
CA LEU A 107 -10.57 -21.51 2.41
C LEU A 107 -11.87 -21.17 1.66
N PHE A 108 -12.18 -21.89 0.58
CA PHE A 108 -13.35 -21.59 -0.26
C PHE A 108 -14.66 -22.24 0.21
N GLU A 109 -14.64 -23.18 1.18
CA GLU A 109 -15.86 -23.81 1.68
C GLU A 109 -16.54 -23.09 2.85
N LYS A 110 -15.82 -22.24 3.60
CA LYS A 110 -16.48 -21.44 4.64
C LYS A 110 -16.95 -20.13 4.03
N ARG A 111 -18.23 -20.12 3.61
CA ARG A 111 -19.00 -18.92 3.22
C ARG A 111 -18.82 -17.79 4.23
N ILE A 112 -17.78 -16.99 4.08
CA ILE A 112 -17.71 -15.65 4.65
C ILE A 112 -18.09 -14.73 3.51
N SER A 113 -19.38 -14.44 3.43
CA SER A 113 -19.92 -13.47 2.49
C SER A 113 -19.17 -12.14 2.66
N PHE A 114 -18.74 -11.55 1.53
CA PHE A 114 -17.99 -10.29 1.42
C PHE A 114 -18.59 -9.09 2.17
N VAL A 115 -19.85 -9.18 2.61
CA VAL A 115 -20.53 -8.17 3.43
C VAL A 115 -20.02 -8.16 4.88
N SER A 116 -19.56 -9.30 5.41
CA SER A 116 -19.12 -9.42 6.80
C SER A 116 -17.70 -8.90 7.06
N PHE A 117 -16.87 -8.75 6.01
CA PHE A 117 -15.50 -8.24 6.15
C PHE A 117 -15.45 -6.71 6.35
N LYS A 118 -16.48 -6.00 5.91
CA LYS A 118 -16.61 -4.53 6.07
C LYS A 118 -16.86 -4.11 7.53
N TYR A 119 -17.39 -5.00 8.37
CA TYR A 119 -17.79 -4.70 9.75
C TYR A 119 -16.75 -5.14 10.81
N SER A 120 -15.88 -6.10 10.51
CA SER A 120 -14.96 -6.68 11.51
C SER A 120 -13.67 -5.89 11.78
N ILE A 121 -13.47 -4.70 11.21
CA ILE A 121 -12.24 -3.91 11.41
C ILE A 121 -12.43 -2.81 12.48
N TYR A 122 -13.62 -2.74 13.08
CA TYR A 122 -13.91 -1.82 14.20
C TYR A 122 -13.32 -2.26 15.56
N GLU A 123 -12.71 -3.45 15.64
CA GLU A 123 -12.15 -3.97 16.89
C GLU A 123 -10.64 -3.71 17.00
N PRO A 124 -10.16 -3.10 18.11
CA PRO A 124 -8.74 -2.82 18.36
C PRO A 124 -7.84 -4.07 18.37
N ASP A 125 -8.43 -5.27 18.38
CA ASP A 125 -7.73 -6.56 18.42
C ASP A 125 -7.45 -7.17 17.05
N VAL A 126 -7.87 -6.54 15.95
CA VAL A 126 -7.85 -7.14 14.60
C VAL A 126 -6.51 -6.94 13.89
N ALA A 127 -5.86 -5.78 14.06
CA ALA A 127 -4.52 -5.56 13.51
C ALA A 127 -3.46 -6.51 14.12
N PRO A 128 -3.43 -6.77 15.45
CA PRO A 128 -2.58 -7.81 16.04
C PRO A 128 -2.87 -9.21 15.51
N ARG A 129 -4.16 -9.55 15.27
CA ARG A 129 -4.56 -10.87 14.72
C ARG A 129 -4.13 -11.04 13.27
N LEU A 130 -4.29 -10.01 12.42
CA LEU A 130 -3.77 -10.01 11.04
C LEU A 130 -2.24 -10.17 11.04
N ILE A 131 -1.52 -9.41 11.85
CA ILE A 131 -0.06 -9.53 12.00
C ILE A 131 0.34 -10.93 12.49
N ALA A 132 -0.41 -11.51 13.43
CA ALA A 132 -0.18 -12.87 13.93
C ALA A 132 -0.46 -13.94 12.86
N SER A 133 -1.52 -13.78 12.07
CA SER A 133 -1.82 -14.65 10.91
C SER A 133 -0.71 -14.56 9.86
N PHE A 134 -0.25 -13.37 9.51
CA PHE A 134 0.87 -13.19 8.57
C PHE A 134 2.19 -13.75 9.14
N SER A 135 2.42 -13.61 10.45
CA SER A 135 3.59 -14.20 11.13
C SER A 135 3.54 -15.73 11.12
N TYR A 136 2.36 -16.33 11.28
CA TYR A 136 2.16 -17.78 11.18
C TYR A 136 2.41 -18.29 9.76
N VAL A 137 1.86 -17.60 8.76
CA VAL A 137 2.10 -17.94 7.33
C VAL A 137 3.58 -17.81 6.99
N GLY A 138 4.25 -16.76 7.47
CA GLY A 138 5.70 -16.59 7.29
C GLY A 138 6.53 -17.69 7.94
N GLN A 139 6.15 -18.14 9.13
CA GLN A 139 6.82 -19.28 9.79
C GLN A 139 6.57 -20.61 9.07
N ALA A 140 5.33 -20.86 8.62
CA ALA A 140 4.97 -22.05 7.86
C ALA A 140 5.76 -22.12 6.53
N TYR A 141 5.92 -20.98 5.87
CA TYR A 141 6.68 -20.87 4.63
C TYR A 141 8.19 -21.05 4.84
N LYS A 142 8.79 -20.46 5.89
CA LYS A 142 10.21 -20.71 6.21
C LYS A 142 10.50 -22.21 6.36
N LYS A 143 9.60 -22.95 7.01
CA LYS A 143 9.68 -24.42 7.12
C LYS A 143 9.51 -25.14 5.78
N TRP A 144 8.79 -24.56 4.82
CA TRP A 144 8.67 -25.09 3.47
C TRP A 144 9.94 -24.85 2.65
N VAL A 145 10.53 -23.65 2.71
CA VAL A 145 11.82 -23.33 2.05
C VAL A 145 12.95 -24.21 2.56
N GLU A 146 12.99 -24.48 3.87
CA GLU A 146 13.95 -25.43 4.45
C GLU A 146 13.86 -26.84 3.86
N ARG A 147 12.68 -27.22 3.36
CA ARG A 147 12.41 -28.56 2.78
C ARG A 147 12.51 -28.59 1.26
N ASN A 148 12.17 -27.48 0.60
CA ASN A 148 11.93 -27.44 -0.84
C ASN A 148 12.92 -26.53 -1.60
N GLY A 149 13.74 -25.76 -0.88
CA GLY A 149 14.59 -24.72 -1.48
C GLY A 149 13.83 -23.41 -1.69
N SER A 150 14.56 -22.35 -2.07
CA SER A 150 13.98 -21.06 -2.45
C SER A 150 13.31 -21.14 -3.83
N GLU A 151 12.31 -20.30 -4.08
CA GLU A 151 11.69 -20.23 -5.42
C GLU A 151 12.70 -19.79 -6.48
N GLU A 152 12.56 -20.31 -7.70
CA GLU A 152 13.38 -19.91 -8.84
C GLU A 152 12.93 -18.56 -9.41
N LEU A 153 13.88 -17.80 -9.94
CA LEU A 153 13.58 -16.56 -10.65
C LEU A 153 12.79 -16.85 -11.93
N LEU A 154 11.96 -15.89 -12.34
CA LEU A 154 11.15 -16.03 -13.55
C LEU A 154 12.05 -16.15 -14.80
N PRO A 155 11.86 -17.19 -15.64
CA PRO A 155 12.65 -17.36 -16.85
C PRO A 155 12.42 -16.19 -17.80
N GLY A 156 13.50 -15.60 -18.30
CA GLY A 156 13.46 -14.46 -19.23
C GLY A 156 13.34 -13.09 -18.57
N LEU A 157 13.31 -13.00 -17.23
CA LEU A 157 13.28 -11.74 -16.49
C LEU A 157 14.36 -11.73 -15.41
N ALA A 158 15.49 -11.06 -15.69
CA ALA A 158 16.63 -10.96 -14.79
C ALA A 158 16.38 -9.96 -13.64
N LEU A 159 15.30 -10.18 -12.88
CA LEU A 159 14.89 -9.39 -11.72
C LEU A 159 14.84 -10.26 -10.47
N SER A 160 15.29 -9.72 -9.34
CA SER A 160 15.12 -10.38 -8.05
C SER A 160 13.64 -10.41 -7.62
N HIS A 161 13.29 -11.26 -6.66
CA HIS A 161 11.91 -11.28 -6.15
C HIS A 161 11.45 -9.95 -5.53
N ASP A 162 12.37 -9.18 -4.93
CA ASP A 162 12.06 -7.82 -4.46
C ASP A 162 11.74 -6.88 -5.63
N GLN A 163 12.54 -6.95 -6.69
CA GLN A 163 12.30 -6.14 -7.89
C GLN A 163 10.98 -6.54 -8.56
N LEU A 164 10.67 -7.84 -8.63
CA LEU A 164 9.40 -8.37 -9.15
C LEU A 164 8.20 -7.93 -8.32
N PHE A 165 8.31 -7.90 -6.98
CA PHE A 165 7.24 -7.39 -6.12
C PHE A 165 6.89 -5.94 -6.48
N PHE A 166 7.90 -5.07 -6.61
CA PHE A 166 7.67 -3.67 -6.96
C PHE A 166 7.23 -3.47 -8.40
N LEU A 167 7.68 -4.32 -9.34
CA LEU A 167 7.19 -4.34 -10.71
C LEU A 167 5.70 -4.72 -10.74
N GLY A 168 5.31 -5.77 -10.03
CA GLY A 168 3.92 -6.21 -9.91
C GLY A 168 3.04 -5.16 -9.24
N TYR A 169 3.56 -4.45 -8.22
CA TYR A 169 2.89 -3.29 -7.64
C TYR A 169 2.65 -2.18 -8.67
N ALA A 170 3.67 -1.81 -9.45
CA ALA A 170 3.57 -0.75 -10.43
C ALA A 170 2.58 -1.07 -11.56
N GLN A 171 2.52 -2.34 -11.98
CA GLN A 171 1.65 -2.80 -13.07
C GLN A 171 0.15 -2.65 -12.75
N ILE A 172 -0.25 -2.71 -11.48
CA ILE A 172 -1.65 -2.53 -11.06
C ILE A 172 -2.17 -1.13 -11.41
N TRP A 173 -1.28 -0.15 -11.39
CA TRP A 173 -1.60 1.26 -11.59
C TRP A 173 -1.30 1.74 -13.01
N CYS A 174 -1.05 0.83 -13.95
CA CYS A 174 -0.93 1.15 -15.36
C CYS A 174 -2.27 1.66 -15.89
N GLU A 175 -2.36 2.97 -16.13
CA GLU A 175 -3.52 3.62 -16.74
C GLU A 175 -3.07 4.60 -17.83
N LEU A 176 -3.97 4.87 -18.78
CA LEU A 176 -3.84 5.95 -19.75
C LEU A 176 -5.06 6.87 -19.59
N THR A 177 -4.82 8.16 -19.44
CA THR A 177 -5.88 9.16 -19.23
C THR A 177 -5.82 10.20 -20.34
N ARG A 178 -6.99 10.59 -20.87
CA ARG A 178 -7.07 11.67 -21.86
C ARG A 178 -6.93 13.04 -21.18
N PRO A 179 -6.37 14.07 -21.84
CA PRO A 179 -6.20 15.39 -21.23
C PRO A 179 -7.49 16.01 -20.67
N GLU A 180 -8.62 15.87 -21.37
CA GLU A 180 -9.92 16.38 -20.92
C GLU A 180 -10.41 15.68 -19.63
N GLU A 181 -10.16 14.37 -19.52
CA GLU A 181 -10.48 13.60 -18.33
C GLU A 181 -9.53 13.95 -17.18
N ALA A 182 -8.25 14.19 -17.48
CA ALA A 182 -7.26 14.62 -16.50
C ALA A 182 -7.62 15.97 -15.87
N VAL A 183 -8.15 16.93 -16.64
CA VAL A 183 -8.69 18.21 -16.11
C VAL A 183 -9.85 17.97 -15.14
N THR A 184 -10.75 17.05 -15.49
CA THR A 184 -11.93 16.76 -14.66
C THR A 184 -11.53 16.04 -13.38
N ARG A 185 -10.66 15.02 -13.49
CA ARG A 185 -10.15 14.24 -12.36
C ARG A 185 -9.29 15.09 -11.42
N SER A 186 -8.47 16.01 -11.92
CA SER A 186 -7.64 16.87 -11.06
C SER A 186 -8.45 17.73 -10.09
N ARG A 187 -9.70 18.07 -10.45
CA ARG A 187 -10.62 18.89 -9.65
C ARG A 187 -11.54 18.08 -8.74
N THR A 188 -11.87 16.84 -9.11
CA THR A 188 -12.95 16.07 -8.48
C THR A 188 -12.49 14.78 -7.80
N SER A 189 -11.44 14.14 -8.32
CA SER A 189 -10.96 12.86 -7.82
C SER A 189 -10.18 13.03 -6.53
N ARG A 190 -10.40 12.13 -5.58
CA ARG A 190 -9.56 11.98 -4.38
C ARG A 190 -8.39 11.02 -4.61
N HIS A 191 -8.43 10.24 -5.69
CA HIS A 191 -7.32 9.39 -6.07
C HIS A 191 -6.40 10.17 -7.02
N PRO A 192 -5.08 10.19 -6.77
CA PRO A 192 -4.15 10.74 -7.75
C PRO A 192 -4.06 9.80 -8.97
N PRO A 193 -3.54 10.29 -10.10
CA PRO A 193 -3.25 9.45 -11.27
C PRO A 193 -2.38 8.23 -10.90
N GLY A 194 -2.58 7.11 -11.58
CA GLY A 194 -1.96 5.82 -11.31
C GLY A 194 -0.44 5.89 -11.24
N TYR A 195 0.21 6.60 -12.15
CA TYR A 195 1.67 6.77 -12.11
C TYR A 195 2.16 7.55 -10.87
N LEU A 196 1.33 8.41 -10.26
CA LEU A 196 1.62 9.06 -8.98
C LEU A 196 1.29 8.16 -7.77
N ARG A 197 0.33 7.25 -7.91
CA ARG A 197 0.10 6.14 -6.96
C ARG A 197 1.28 5.18 -6.92
N VAL A 198 2.05 5.08 -7.99
CA VAL A 198 3.33 4.35 -8.00
C VAL A 198 4.47 5.19 -7.45
N ARG A 199 4.65 6.41 -7.99
CA ARG A 199 5.81 7.26 -7.67
C ARG A 199 5.87 7.62 -6.19
N GLY A 200 4.78 8.10 -5.60
CA GLY A 200 4.78 8.59 -4.23
C GLY A 200 5.19 7.51 -3.21
N PRO A 201 4.49 6.36 -3.17
CA PRO A 201 4.80 5.27 -2.24
C PRO A 201 6.21 4.71 -2.42
N LEU A 202 6.66 4.48 -3.66
CA LEU A 202 8.00 3.95 -3.90
C LEU A 202 9.10 4.93 -3.48
N SER A 203 8.92 6.24 -3.70
CA SER A 203 9.87 7.26 -3.24
C SER A 203 10.01 7.29 -1.70
N ASN A 204 8.93 6.96 -0.97
CA ASN A 204 8.92 6.94 0.50
C ASN A 204 9.42 5.62 1.10
N LEU A 205 9.53 4.55 0.31
CA LEU A 205 9.96 3.23 0.79
C LEU A 205 11.46 3.00 0.55
N LYS A 206 12.26 2.94 1.61
CA LYS A 206 13.71 2.71 1.52
C LYS A 206 14.07 1.40 0.83
N GLN A 207 13.24 0.38 1.03
CA GLN A 207 13.43 -0.96 0.48
C GLN A 207 13.35 -0.97 -1.05
N TYR A 208 12.50 -0.12 -1.64
CA TYR A 208 12.50 0.07 -3.09
C TYR A 208 13.83 0.65 -3.58
N ALA A 209 14.31 1.72 -2.94
CA ALA A 209 15.58 2.34 -3.29
C ALA A 209 16.76 1.36 -3.16
N MET A 210 16.73 0.46 -2.17
CA MET A 210 17.72 -0.60 -2.02
C MET A 210 17.62 -1.66 -3.13
N ALA A 211 16.42 -2.18 -3.40
CA ALA A 211 16.19 -3.21 -4.41
C ALA A 211 16.59 -2.78 -5.83
N TYR A 212 16.47 -1.48 -6.14
CA TYR A 212 16.85 -0.89 -7.42
C TYR A 212 18.13 -0.07 -7.37
N SER A 213 18.87 -0.08 -6.25
CA SER A 213 20.11 0.69 -6.07
C SER A 213 19.98 2.17 -6.47
N CYS A 214 18.88 2.81 -6.08
CA CYS A 214 18.59 4.20 -6.43
C CYS A 214 19.59 5.17 -5.74
N PRO A 215 20.26 6.05 -6.49
CA PRO A 215 21.18 7.05 -5.93
C PRO A 215 20.49 7.95 -4.90
N THR A 216 21.24 8.43 -3.91
CA THR A 216 20.75 9.45 -2.96
C THR A 216 20.29 10.70 -3.71
N ASN A 217 19.25 11.36 -3.21
CA ASN A 217 18.61 12.51 -3.85
C ASN A 217 18.05 12.29 -5.27
N SER A 218 17.88 11.02 -5.68
CA SER A 218 17.16 10.70 -6.91
C SER A 218 15.64 10.75 -6.72
N LYS A 219 14.90 10.74 -7.83
CA LYS A 219 13.42 10.77 -7.86
C LYS A 219 12.76 9.72 -6.94
N PHE A 220 13.34 8.53 -6.87
CA PHE A 220 12.83 7.42 -6.04
C PHE A 220 13.63 7.21 -4.74
N ASN A 221 14.61 8.05 -4.47
CA ASN A 221 15.33 8.06 -3.20
C ASN A 221 15.63 9.49 -2.72
N PRO A 222 14.58 10.30 -2.45
CA PRO A 222 14.75 11.61 -1.84
C PRO A 222 15.27 11.49 -0.40
N ASP A 223 16.01 12.49 0.06
CA ASP A 223 16.51 12.58 1.44
C ASP A 223 15.36 12.61 2.47
N SER A 224 14.31 13.37 2.18
CA SER A 224 13.09 13.42 3.00
C SER A 224 12.06 12.41 2.50
N LYS A 225 11.63 11.50 3.38
CA LYS A 225 10.61 10.49 3.10
C LYS A 225 9.45 10.63 4.09
N CYS A 226 8.22 10.62 3.58
CA CYS A 226 7.03 10.70 4.41
C CYS A 226 6.64 9.31 4.96
N SER A 227 6.30 9.22 6.24
CA SER A 227 5.81 7.98 6.89
C SER A 227 4.81 8.33 7.97
N VAL A 228 3.71 7.57 8.08
CA VAL A 228 2.71 7.76 9.15
C VAL A 228 2.92 6.79 10.32
N PHE A 229 3.51 5.62 10.05
CA PHE A 229 3.77 4.53 11.01
C PHE A 229 5.13 3.90 10.73
#